data_AF-A0A8S2XG78-F1
#
_entry.id   AF-A0A8S2XG78-F1
#
_cell.length_a   1.000
_cell.length_b   1.000
_cell.length_c   1.000
_cell.angle_alpha   90.00
_cell.angle_beta   90.00
_cell.angle_gamma   90.00
#
_symmetry.space_group_name_H-M   'P 1'
#
loop_
_entity.id
_entity.type
_entity.pdbx_description
1 polymer ?
#
loop_
_entity_poly.entity_id
_entity_poly.type
_entity_poly.pdbx_seq_one_letter_code
_entity_poly.pdbx_strand_id
1 'polypeptide(L)' 'AASACTGSCGNGTTVRTRNCNSPSPAFGGLMCQGQALNVTVCSLSIGCPVSGDWAPWSNWTTCSVTYCINTP' A
#
# COMPACT_ATOMS: atom_id res chain seq x y z
N ALA A 1 -13.74 -4.53 18.69
CA ALA A 1 -12.33 -4.10 18.55
C ALA A 1 -12.08 -3.73 17.09
N ALA A 2 -11.08 -2.89 16.80
CA ALA A 2 -10.66 -2.61 15.42
C ALA A 2 -9.63 -3.65 14.95
N SER A 3 -9.69 -4.06 13.69
CA SER A 3 -8.70 -4.94 13.06
C SER A 3 -7.38 -4.21 12.84
N ALA A 4 -6.31 -4.97 12.59
CA ALA A 4 -5.07 -4.40 12.07
C ALA A 4 -5.33 -3.65 10.74
N CYS A 5 -4.46 -2.71 10.43
CA CYS A 5 -4.47 -2.01 9.14
C CYS A 5 -4.18 -3.01 8.00
N THR A 6 -4.93 -2.94 6.90
CA THR A 6 -4.66 -3.77 5.72
C THR A 6 -3.39 -3.27 5.04
N GLY A 7 -2.39 -4.14 4.92
CA GLY A 7 -1.10 -3.80 4.32
C GLY A 7 -0.02 -3.51 5.38
N SER A 8 1.22 -3.44 4.91
CA SER A 8 2.42 -3.24 5.75
C SER A 8 3.09 -1.89 5.53
N CYS A 9 2.61 -1.11 4.56
CA CYS A 9 3.17 0.19 4.16
C CYS A 9 2.08 1.12 3.65
N GLY A 10 2.34 2.42 3.64
CA GLY A 10 1.48 3.44 3.04
C GLY A 10 0.10 3.50 3.68
N ASN A 11 -0.94 3.66 2.85
CA ASN A 11 -2.32 3.68 3.31
C ASN A 11 -2.95 2.30 3.20
N GLY A 12 -3.72 1.96 4.23
CA GLY A 12 -4.55 0.77 4.31
C GLY A 12 -5.94 1.09 4.82
N THR A 13 -6.65 0.05 5.20
CA THR A 13 -7.99 0.12 5.79
C THR A 13 -8.03 -0.69 7.08
N THR A 14 -8.82 -0.25 8.05
CA THR A 14 -9.12 -1.01 9.27
C THR A 14 -10.63 -1.10 9.43
N VAL A 15 -11.08 -2.22 9.97
CA VAL A 15 -12.49 -2.51 10.17
C VAL A 15 -12.74 -2.71 11.65
N ARG A 16 -13.79 -2.08 12.19
CA ARG A 16 -14.28 -2.38 13.53
C ARG A 16 -15.75 -2.77 13.49
N THR A 17 -16.09 -3.75 14.31
CA THR A 17 -17.46 -4.21 14.50
C THR A 17 -17.93 -3.96 15.93
N ARG A 18 -19.24 -3.78 16.08
CA ARG A 18 -19.93 -3.69 17.36
C ARG A 18 -21.17 -4.58 17.35
N ASN A 19 -21.45 -5.20 18.49
CA ASN A 19 -22.61 -6.06 18.69
C ASN A 19 -23.60 -5.37 19.63
N CYS A 20 -24.89 -5.57 19.38
CA CYS A 20 -25.96 -5.08 20.24
C CYS A 20 -26.23 -6.09 21.36
N ASN A 21 -25.29 -6.23 22.30
CA ASN A 21 -25.33 -7.28 23.33
C ASN A 21 -24.97 -6.81 24.75
N SER A 22 -24.89 -5.49 24.99
CA SER A 22 -24.53 -4.93 26.28
C SER A 22 -25.50 -3.82 26.74
N PRO A 23 -26.77 -4.15 27.07
CA PRO A 23 -27.39 -5.47 27.07
C PRO A 23 -28.00 -5.85 25.71
N SER A 24 -28.28 -7.14 25.50
CA SER A 24 -29.07 -7.59 24.35
C SER A 24 -30.52 -7.11 24.47
N PRO A 25 -31.18 -6.77 23.35
CA PRO A 25 -32.61 -6.45 23.36
C PRO A 25 -33.43 -7.60 23.94
N ALA A 26 -34.32 -7.28 24.88
CA ALA A 26 -35.18 -8.25 25.56
C ALA A 26 -36.58 -7.65 25.76
N PHE A 27 -37.57 -8.51 26.01
CA PHE A 27 -38.96 -8.11 26.32
C PHE A 27 -39.61 -7.17 25.29
N GLY A 28 -39.33 -7.39 24.00
CA GLY A 28 -39.84 -6.53 22.92
C GLY A 28 -39.02 -5.25 22.70
N GLY A 29 -37.86 -5.11 23.36
CA GLY A 29 -36.91 -4.03 23.13
C GLY A 29 -36.40 -3.99 21.68
N LEU A 30 -36.15 -2.78 21.18
CA LEU A 30 -35.70 -2.56 19.80
C LEU A 30 -34.22 -2.90 19.61
N MET A 31 -33.86 -3.31 18.40
CA MET A 31 -32.46 -3.46 17.99
C MET A 31 -31.73 -2.11 17.99
N CYS A 32 -30.43 -2.16 18.28
CA CYS A 32 -29.56 -0.99 18.25
C CYS A 32 -29.60 -0.32 16.86
N GLN A 33 -29.78 1.00 16.85
CA GLN A 33 -29.79 1.79 15.62
C GLN A 33 -28.37 2.10 15.12
N GLY A 34 -28.25 2.25 13.80
CA GLY A 34 -27.01 2.62 13.11
C GLY A 34 -26.15 1.42 12.68
N GLN A 35 -24.97 1.72 12.14
CA GLN A 35 -24.11 0.71 11.50
C GLN A 35 -23.40 -0.18 12.54
N ALA A 36 -23.44 -1.50 12.33
CA ALA A 36 -22.69 -2.47 13.15
C ALA A 36 -21.22 -2.61 12.72
N LEU A 37 -20.90 -2.17 11.50
CA LEU A 37 -19.58 -2.25 10.89
C LEU A 37 -19.14 -0.85 10.44
N ASN A 38 -17.88 -0.53 10.71
CA ASN A 38 -17.26 0.73 10.32
C ASN A 38 -15.89 0.44 9.69
N VAL A 39 -15.64 1.00 8.51
CA VAL A 39 -14.39 0.89 7.77
C VAL A 39 -13.76 2.28 7.70
N THR A 40 -12.49 2.38 8.10
CA THR A 40 -11.74 3.64 8.06
C THR A 40 -10.37 3.43 7.45
N VAL A 41 -9.84 4.46 6.78
CA VAL A 41 -8.46 4.46 6.28
C VAL A 41 -7.50 4.57 7.47
N CYS A 42 -6.42 3.80 7.41
CA CYS A 42 -5.30 3.91 8.32
C CYS A 42 -4.04 4.22 7.51
N SER A 43 -3.19 5.09 8.05
CA SER A 43 -1.93 5.48 7.42
C SER A 43 -0.77 4.92 8.23
N LEU A 44 0.04 4.09 7.59
CA LEU A 44 1.27 3.54 8.13
C LEU A 44 2.42 4.50 7.80
N SER A 45 3.27 4.78 8.78
CA SER A 45 4.44 5.65 8.61
C SER A 45 5.56 5.03 7.76
N ILE A 46 5.40 3.78 7.32
CA ILE A 46 6.33 3.08 6.44
C ILE A 46 5.98 3.37 4.98
N GLY A 47 6.96 3.82 4.19
CA GLY A 47 6.81 3.95 2.74
C GLY A 47 6.70 2.57 2.06
N CYS A 48 5.95 2.48 0.97
CA CYS A 48 5.86 1.24 0.21
C CYS A 48 7.08 1.03 -0.69
N PRO A 49 7.50 -0.23 -0.91
CA PRO A 49 8.56 -0.54 -1.85
C PRO A 49 8.14 -0.09 -3.25
N VAL A 50 9.04 0.63 -3.93
CA VAL A 50 8.88 1.04 -5.32
C VAL A 50 9.84 0.21 -6.15
N SER A 51 9.35 -0.38 -7.23
CA SER A 51 10.22 -1.12 -8.16
C SER A 51 11.16 -0.14 -8.85
N GLY A 52 12.43 -0.49 -8.94
CA GLY A 52 13.39 0.28 -9.71
C GLY A 52 13.23 0.02 -11.19
N ASP A 53 13.47 1.06 -12.00
CA ASP A 53 13.53 0.96 -13.46
C ASP A 53 14.94 1.31 -13.93
N TRP A 54 15.38 0.68 -15.03
CA TRP A 54 16.64 1.02 -15.65
C TRP A 54 16.56 2.40 -16.29
N ALA A 55 17.54 3.24 -15.99
CA ALA A 55 17.77 4.45 -16.79
C ALA A 55 18.13 4.07 -18.24
N PRO A 56 17.89 4.95 -19.22
CA PRO A 56 18.38 4.76 -20.57
C PRO A 56 19.90 4.51 -20.57
N TRP A 57 20.35 3.65 -21.48
CA TRP A 57 21.79 3.44 -21.69
C TRP A 57 22.48 4.78 -21.96
N SER A 58 23.65 4.98 -21.35
CA SER A 58 24.52 6.09 -21.74
C SER A 58 25.00 5.90 -23.18
N ASN A 59 25.44 6.99 -23.82
CA ASN A 59 26.09 6.88 -25.12
C ASN A 59 27.32 5.97 -25.05
N TRP A 60 27.55 5.20 -26.12
CA TRP A 60 28.79 4.45 -26.30
C TRP A 60 29.98 5.40 -26.29
N THR A 61 31.09 4.96 -25.70
CA THR A 61 32.37 5.67 -25.79
C THR A 61 32.91 5.61 -27.22
N THR A 62 33.67 6.63 -27.63
CA THR A 62 34.38 6.57 -28.91
C THR A 62 35.40 5.43 -28.88
N CYS A 63 35.48 4.68 -29.99
CA CYS A 63 36.47 3.62 -30.11
C CYS A 63 37.88 4.23 -30.03
N SER A 64 38.76 3.65 -29.23
CA SER A 64 40.14 4.10 -29.05
C SER A 64 41.07 3.70 -30.20
N VAL A 65 40.60 2.86 -31.12
CA VAL A 65 41.43 2.34 -32.21
C VAL A 65 41.15 3.13 -33.48
N THR A 66 42.01 4.11 -33.74
CA THR A 66 42.20 4.63 -35.09
C THR A 66 43.13 3.64 -35.80
N TYR A 67 42.58 2.57 -36.39
CA TYR A 67 43.40 1.64 -37.18
C TYR A 67 44.13 2.43 -38.27
N CYS A 68 45.44 2.20 -38.37
CA CYS A 68 46.34 2.84 -39.31
C CYS A 68 45.80 2.69 -40.74
N ILE A 69 45.33 3.79 -41.34
CA ILE A 69 45.10 3.85 -42.78
C ILE A 69 46.46 3.73 -43.47
N ASN A 70 46.75 2.52 -43.94
CA ASN A 70 47.66 2.18 -45.04
C ASN A 70 48.99 2.95 -45.06
N THR A 71 50.01 2.40 -44.42
CA THR A 71 51.39 2.65 -44.87
C THR A 71 51.55 2.12 -46.30
N PRO A 72 52.14 2.89 -47.23
CA PRO A 72 52.27 2.53 -48.65
C PRO A 72 53.06 1.23 -48.88
#